data_AF-A0AAN5CX23-F1
#
_entry.id   AF-A0AAN5CX23-F1
#
_cell.length_a   1.000
_cell.length_b   1.000
_cell.length_c   1.000
_cell.angle_alpha   90.00
_cell.angle_beta   90.00
_cell.angle_gamma   90.00
#
_symmetry.space_group_name_H-M   'P 1'
#
loop_
_entity.id
_entity.type
_entity.pdbx_description
1 polymer ?
#
loop_
_entity_poly.entity_id
_entity_poly.type
_entity_poly.pdbx_seq_one_letter_code
_entity_poly.pdbx_strand_id
1 'polypeptide(L)'
;MLPSSFSTPVSLGFSLREEDLLLSVRRFWLQQKEELRGIRERLPSVLPSPMDDDRLLWAWHVVKTRCIYVQNEPHPLIDWSVVAVIPFVDMLNHSPEAACVAQLDKRNGKYVIRLNKAVPEGAELQVCYGIHYNGRLWVEYGFQLEENPFAKVLLPTG
;
A
#
# COMPACT_ATOMS: atom_id res chain seq x y z
N MET A 1 3.52 3.11 -15.86
CA MET A 1 4.91 3.55 -15.57
C MET A 1 5.02 3.68 -14.06
N LEU A 2 6.03 3.12 -13.43
CA LEU A 2 6.18 3.19 -11.97
C LEU A 2 6.67 4.58 -11.53
N PRO A 3 6.27 5.07 -10.34
CA PRO A 3 6.79 6.33 -9.80
C PRO A 3 8.29 6.27 -9.56
N SER A 4 8.97 7.40 -9.75
CA SER A 4 10.38 7.58 -9.39
C SER A 4 10.56 8.10 -7.96
N SER A 5 9.51 8.63 -7.32
CA SER A 5 9.54 9.20 -5.99
C SER A 5 8.21 9.01 -5.26
N PHE A 6 8.23 9.12 -3.92
CA PHE A 6 7.06 8.93 -3.06
C PHE A 6 6.98 10.03 -1.99
N SER A 7 5.76 10.37 -1.58
CA SER A 7 5.50 11.40 -0.54
C SER A 7 5.32 10.81 0.86
N THR A 8 5.72 9.55 1.07
CA THR A 8 5.62 8.90 2.38
C THR A 8 6.68 9.45 3.33
N PRO A 9 6.46 9.41 4.66
CA PRO A 9 7.45 9.88 5.63
C PRO A 9 8.79 9.15 5.55
N VAL A 10 8.79 7.85 5.20
CA VAL A 10 10.03 7.08 4.99
C VAL A 10 10.81 7.64 3.80
N SER A 11 10.15 7.86 2.66
CA SER A 11 10.79 8.37 1.45
C SER A 11 11.29 9.81 1.60
N LEU A 12 10.61 10.63 2.41
CA LEU A 12 10.99 12.02 2.68
C LEU A 12 12.07 12.14 3.77
N GLY A 13 12.49 11.03 4.38
CA GLY A 13 13.48 11.05 5.46
C GLY A 13 12.99 11.75 6.73
N PHE A 14 11.68 11.77 7.00
CA PHE A 14 11.15 12.39 8.20
C PHE A 14 11.57 11.62 9.46
N SER A 15 12.25 12.33 10.36
CA SER A 15 12.51 11.84 11.71
C SER A 15 11.29 12.11 12.58
N LEU A 16 10.30 11.22 12.50
CA LEU A 16 9.12 11.28 13.36
C LEU A 16 9.47 10.77 14.75
N ARG A 17 9.34 11.63 15.76
CA ARG A 17 9.41 11.21 17.15
C ARG A 17 8.18 10.38 17.47
N GLU A 18 8.40 9.22 18.07
CA GLU A 18 7.32 8.25 18.26
C GLU A 18 6.26 8.75 19.24
N GLU A 19 6.65 9.58 20.20
CA GLU A 19 5.80 10.23 21.18
C GLU A 19 4.84 11.26 20.58
N ASP A 20 5.16 11.82 19.40
CA ASP A 20 4.30 12.78 18.70
C ASP A 20 3.20 12.10 17.88
N LEU A 21 3.30 10.78 17.68
CA LEU A 21 2.38 10.01 16.87
C LEU A 21 1.26 9.43 17.71
N LEU A 22 0.02 9.53 17.21
CA LEU A 22 -1.11 8.77 17.73
C LEU A 22 -0.74 7.28 17.79
N LEU A 23 -1.21 6.56 18.83
CA LEU A 23 -0.83 5.16 19.07
C LEU A 23 -1.01 4.25 17.85
N SER A 24 -2.10 4.45 17.09
CA SER A 24 -2.36 3.70 15.85
C SER A 24 -1.29 3.94 14.78
N VAL A 25 -0.92 5.20 14.57
CA VAL A 25 0.11 5.62 13.62
C VAL A 25 1.48 5.17 14.06
N ARG A 26 1.80 5.32 15.35
CA ARG A 26 3.08 4.88 15.94
C ARG A 26 3.32 3.38 15.72
N ARG A 27 2.34 2.54 16.05
CA ARG A 27 2.45 1.09 15.87
C ARG A 27 2.72 0.72 14.41
N PHE A 28 1.98 1.35 13.50
CA PHE A 28 2.14 1.10 12.08
C PHE A 28 3.49 1.60 11.54
N TRP A 29 3.93 2.78 11.98
CA TRP A 29 5.24 3.34 11.66
C TRP A 29 6.39 2.42 12.09
N LEU A 30 6.34 1.93 13.33
CA LEU A 30 7.33 0.98 13.86
C LEU A 30 7.35 -0.33 13.08
N GLN A 31 6.18 -0.86 12.75
CA GLN A 31 6.07 -2.07 11.93
C GLN A 31 6.73 -1.90 10.55
N GLN A 32 6.52 -0.77 9.88
CA GLN A 32 7.14 -0.48 8.58
C GLN A 32 8.67 -0.41 8.67
N LYS A 33 9.20 0.22 9.73
CA LYS A 33 10.65 0.30 9.97
C LYS A 33 11.25 -1.07 10.24
N GLU A 34 10.58 -1.90 11.04
CA GLU A 34 11.00 -3.25 11.34
C GLU A 34 11.01 -4.14 10.08
N GLU A 35 9.96 -4.05 9.27
CA GLU A 35 9.85 -4.77 8.00
C GLU A 35 11.00 -4.39 7.06
N LEU A 36 11.23 -3.09 6.84
CA LEU A 36 12.31 -2.62 5.96
C LEU A 36 13.70 -3.01 6.51
N ARG A 37 13.91 -2.96 7.83
CA ARG A 37 15.16 -3.43 8.45
C ARG A 37 15.36 -4.92 8.20
N GLY A 38 14.34 -5.75 8.44
CA GLY A 38 14.42 -7.19 8.19
C GLY A 38 14.68 -7.53 6.73
N ILE A 39 14.12 -6.76 5.79
CA ILE A 39 14.43 -6.90 4.36
C ILE A 39 15.90 -6.56 4.11
N ARG A 40 16.39 -5.42 4.59
CA ARG A 40 17.80 -5.00 4.43
C ARG A 40 18.79 -6.04 4.93
N GLU A 41 18.49 -6.71 6.04
CA GLU A 41 19.34 -7.75 6.62
C GLU A 41 19.34 -9.06 5.82
N ARG A 42 18.18 -9.44 5.25
CA ARG A 42 18.00 -10.73 4.56
C ARG A 42 18.30 -10.67 3.07
N LEU A 43 18.06 -9.52 2.43
CA LEU A 43 18.15 -9.38 0.98
C LEU A 43 19.55 -9.74 0.41
N PRO A 44 20.68 -9.41 1.07
CA PRO A 44 22.01 -9.76 0.57
C PRO A 44 22.26 -11.27 0.42
N SER A 45 21.58 -12.12 1.20
CA SER A 45 21.77 -13.58 1.12
C SER A 45 20.96 -14.25 0.01
N VAL A 46 19.97 -13.55 -0.56
CA VAL A 46 19.07 -14.08 -1.59
C VAL A 46 19.33 -13.52 -2.98
N LEU A 47 19.96 -12.34 -3.09
CA LEU A 47 20.24 -11.72 -4.38
C LEU A 47 21.57 -12.21 -4.99
N PRO A 48 21.63 -12.38 -6.32
CA PRO A 48 22.86 -12.78 -7.00
C PRO A 48 23.90 -11.64 -7.06
N SER A 49 23.48 -10.40 -6.82
CA SER A 49 24.34 -9.22 -6.82
C SER A 49 23.88 -8.22 -5.75
N PRO A 50 24.78 -7.40 -5.20
CA PRO A 50 24.41 -6.33 -4.27
C PRO A 50 23.38 -5.37 -4.87
N MET A 51 22.45 -4.92 -4.03
CA MET A 51 21.48 -3.86 -4.33
C MET A 51 21.83 -2.64 -3.50
N ASP A 52 21.86 -1.46 -4.12
CA ASP A 52 22.03 -0.20 -3.40
C ASP A 52 20.77 0.15 -2.59
N ASP A 53 20.94 0.94 -1.52
CA ASP A 53 19.87 1.23 -0.57
C ASP A 53 18.73 2.05 -1.20
N ASP A 54 19.04 2.95 -2.14
CA ASP A 54 18.04 3.77 -2.84
C ASP A 54 17.12 2.90 -3.70
N ARG A 55 17.69 1.94 -4.44
CA ARG A 55 16.94 0.99 -5.26
C ARG A 55 16.10 0.04 -4.41
N LEU A 56 16.62 -0.38 -3.26
CA LEU A 56 15.85 -1.18 -2.30
C LEU A 56 14.67 -0.37 -1.76
N LEU A 57 14.92 0.86 -1.31
CA LEU A 57 13.88 1.73 -0.77
C LEU A 57 12.81 2.03 -1.84
N TRP A 58 13.21 2.31 -3.07
CA TRP A 58 12.31 2.47 -4.21
C TRP A 58 11.46 1.21 -4.44
N ALA A 59 12.08 0.03 -4.52
CA ALA A 59 11.37 -1.22 -4.76
C ALA A 59 10.38 -1.55 -3.63
N TRP A 60 10.79 -1.33 -2.38
CA TRP A 60 9.93 -1.48 -1.21
C TRP A 60 8.72 -0.52 -1.31
N HIS A 61 8.94 0.75 -1.67
CA HIS A 61 7.83 1.69 -1.86
C HIS A 61 6.89 1.30 -3.00
N VAL A 62 7.40 0.81 -4.13
CA VAL A 62 6.55 0.27 -5.20
C VAL A 62 5.66 -0.83 -4.64
N VAL A 63 6.22 -1.81 -3.94
CA VAL A 63 5.43 -2.92 -3.36
C VAL A 63 4.38 -2.41 -2.36
N LYS A 64 4.76 -1.52 -1.44
CA LYS A 64 3.84 -1.03 -0.39
C LYS A 64 2.73 -0.13 -0.90
N THR A 65 3.00 0.65 -1.94
CA THR A 65 2.06 1.70 -2.41
C THR A 65 1.27 1.28 -3.65
N ARG A 66 1.71 0.27 -4.40
CA ARG A 66 1.15 -0.12 -5.70
C ARG A 66 0.65 -1.55 -5.77
N CYS A 67 1.03 -2.41 -4.83
CA CYS A 67 0.49 -3.76 -4.86
C CYS A 67 -0.97 -3.80 -4.44
N ILE A 68 -1.68 -4.75 -5.02
CA ILE A 68 -3.07 -5.03 -4.71
C ILE A 68 -3.15 -6.43 -4.13
N TYR A 69 -4.07 -6.63 -3.19
CA TYR A 69 -4.34 -7.94 -2.64
C TYR A 69 -4.92 -8.86 -3.72
N VAL A 70 -4.28 -9.99 -3.95
CA VAL A 70 -4.82 -11.06 -4.79
C VAL A 70 -5.09 -12.26 -3.90
N GLN A 71 -6.35 -12.67 -3.84
CA GLN A 71 -6.73 -13.87 -3.13
C GLN A 71 -6.31 -15.09 -3.95
N ASN A 72 -5.21 -15.71 -3.54
CA ASN A 72 -4.72 -16.96 -4.12
C ASN A 72 -5.19 -18.15 -3.28
N GLU A 73 -5.23 -19.32 -3.92
CA GLU A 73 -5.40 -20.58 -3.19
C GLU A 73 -4.16 -20.81 -2.29
N PRO A 74 -4.33 -21.42 -1.10
CA PRO A 74 -3.22 -21.69 -0.20
C PRO A 74 -2.11 -22.48 -0.91
N HIS A 75 -0.87 -21.98 -0.84
CA HIS A 75 0.29 -22.67 -1.39
C HIS A 75 1.20 -23.14 -0.24
N PRO A 76 1.70 -24.40 -0.25
CA PRO A 76 2.52 -24.92 0.85
C PRO A 76 3.80 -24.12 1.15
N LEU A 77 4.27 -23.34 0.18
CA LEU A 77 5.50 -22.55 0.26
C LEU A 77 5.28 -21.03 0.29
N ILE A 78 4.03 -20.55 0.17
CA ILE A 78 3.74 -19.11 0.08
C ILE A 78 2.56 -18.79 0.99
N ASP A 79 2.72 -17.77 1.83
CA ASP A 79 1.68 -17.31 2.76
C ASP A 79 0.42 -16.82 2.01
N TRP A 80 -0.75 -16.93 2.65
CA TRP A 80 -2.08 -17.00 2.03
C TRP A 80 -2.59 -15.70 1.38
N SER A 81 -1.76 -14.66 1.39
CA SER A 81 -2.00 -13.36 0.79
C SER A 81 -0.83 -13.00 -0.11
N VAL A 82 -1.02 -13.12 -1.42
CA VAL A 82 -0.02 -12.67 -2.38
C VAL A 82 -0.46 -11.30 -2.86
N VAL A 83 0.33 -10.31 -2.51
CA VAL A 83 0.23 -8.98 -3.09
C VAL A 83 0.83 -9.01 -4.50
N ALA A 84 0.24 -8.29 -5.45
CA ALA A 84 0.77 -8.21 -6.80
C ALA A 84 0.74 -6.77 -7.31
N VAL A 85 1.79 -6.37 -8.02
CA VAL A 85 1.75 -5.16 -8.87
C VAL A 85 1.12 -5.58 -10.18
N ILE A 86 -0.04 -5.01 -10.50
CA ILE A 86 -0.78 -5.31 -11.72
C ILE A 86 -0.72 -4.08 -12.63
N PRO A 87 0.02 -4.15 -13.76
CA PRO A 87 0.14 -3.02 -14.67
C PRO A 87 -1.23 -2.44 -15.04
N PHE A 88 -1.30 -1.11 -15.16
CA PHE A 88 -2.50 -0.30 -15.38
C PHE A 88 -3.43 -0.17 -14.16
N VAL A 89 -3.59 -1.23 -13.37
CA VAL A 89 -4.40 -1.17 -12.15
C VAL A 89 -3.66 -0.40 -11.06
N ASP A 90 -2.33 -0.52 -11.01
CA ASP A 90 -1.45 0.22 -10.11
C ASP A 90 -1.53 1.75 -10.28
N MET A 91 -2.12 2.22 -11.37
CA MET A 91 -2.34 3.64 -11.67
C MET A 91 -3.64 4.21 -11.07
N LEU A 92 -4.58 3.36 -10.62
CA LEU A 92 -5.87 3.81 -10.10
C LEU A 92 -5.70 4.41 -8.70
N ASN A 93 -6.22 5.62 -8.51
CA ASN A 93 -6.14 6.33 -7.24
C ASN A 93 -7.23 5.90 -6.25
N HIS A 94 -7.02 6.27 -4.98
CA HIS A 94 -7.93 5.95 -3.89
C HIS A 94 -9.15 6.88 -3.85
N SER A 95 -10.34 6.31 -3.66
CA SER A 95 -11.49 7.01 -3.09
C SER A 95 -12.30 6.08 -2.17
N PRO A 96 -12.83 6.56 -1.03
CA PRO A 96 -13.80 5.81 -0.23
C PRO A 96 -15.12 5.54 -0.99
N GLU A 97 -15.49 6.43 -1.90
CA GLU A 97 -16.69 6.37 -2.75
C GLU A 97 -16.40 5.76 -4.13
N ALA A 98 -15.32 4.99 -4.25
CA ALA A 98 -14.84 4.43 -5.50
C ALA A 98 -15.96 3.80 -6.35
N ALA A 99 -15.98 4.18 -7.63
CA ALA A 99 -16.91 3.67 -8.63
C ALA A 99 -16.51 2.29 -9.18
N CYS A 100 -15.34 1.78 -8.78
CA CYS A 100 -14.74 0.60 -9.37
C CYS A 100 -14.34 -0.42 -8.31
N VAL A 101 -14.47 -1.69 -8.66
CA VAL A 101 -13.92 -2.82 -7.91
C VAL A 101 -12.85 -3.49 -8.76
N ALA A 102 -11.68 -3.68 -8.15
CA ALA A 102 -10.54 -4.39 -8.69
C ALA A 102 -10.52 -5.82 -8.14
N GLN A 103 -10.59 -6.83 -9.01
CA GLN A 103 -10.68 -8.22 -8.57
C GLN A 103 -10.14 -9.22 -9.60
N LEU A 104 -9.74 -10.39 -9.12
CA LEU A 104 -9.41 -11.53 -9.97
C LEU A 104 -10.69 -12.21 -10.46
N ASP A 105 -10.96 -12.15 -11.76
CA ASP A 105 -11.94 -12.99 -12.43
C ASP A 105 -11.38 -14.42 -12.56
N LYS A 106 -11.61 -15.24 -11.54
CA LYS A 106 -11.14 -16.63 -11.46
C LYS A 106 -11.64 -17.48 -12.64
N ARG A 107 -12.81 -17.18 -13.22
CA ARG A 107 -13.36 -17.94 -14.35
C ARG A 107 -12.52 -17.77 -15.61
N ASN A 108 -12.05 -16.54 -15.85
CA ASN A 108 -11.32 -16.20 -17.07
C ASN A 108 -9.80 -16.09 -16.83
N GLY A 109 -9.33 -16.25 -15.59
CA GLY A 109 -7.92 -16.11 -15.21
C GLY A 109 -7.38 -14.69 -15.42
N LYS A 110 -8.24 -13.66 -15.31
CA LYS A 110 -7.89 -12.27 -15.61
C LYS A 110 -8.16 -11.38 -14.42
N TYR A 111 -7.28 -10.42 -14.18
CA TYR A 111 -7.59 -9.34 -13.25
C TYR A 111 -8.41 -8.27 -13.96
N VAL A 112 -9.53 -7.87 -13.36
CA VAL A 112 -10.53 -7.00 -14.00
C VAL A 112 -10.92 -5.83 -13.11
N ILE A 113 -11.24 -4.71 -13.76
CA ILE A 113 -11.85 -3.53 -13.14
C ILE A 113 -13.31 -3.50 -13.56
N ARG A 114 -14.21 -3.51 -12.58
CA ARG A 114 -15.66 -3.49 -12.81
C ARG A 114 -16.25 -2.24 -12.21
N LEU A 115 -17.04 -1.51 -13.00
CA LEU A 115 -17.81 -0.38 -12.51
C LEU A 115 -18.98 -0.87 -11.66
N ASN A 116 -19.21 -0.22 -10.52
CA ASN A 116 -20.40 -0.41 -9.68
C ASN A 116 -21.44 0.70 -9.87
N LYS A 117 -21.06 1.81 -10.51
CA LYS A 117 -21.91 2.95 -10.88
C LYS A 117 -21.47 3.54 -12.21
N ALA A 118 -22.36 4.32 -12.84
CA ALA A 118 -22.00 5.05 -14.06
C ALA A 118 -20.89 6.07 -13.76
N VAL A 119 -19.91 6.14 -14.65
CA VAL A 119 -18.82 7.13 -14.58
C VAL A 119 -18.91 8.01 -15.83
N PRO A 120 -19.00 9.34 -15.67
CA PRO A 120 -19.03 10.26 -16.81
C PRO A 120 -17.77 10.16 -17.68
N GLU A 121 -17.91 10.46 -18.96
CA GLU A 121 -16.77 10.57 -19.86
C GLU A 121 -15.79 11.65 -19.35
N GLY A 122 -14.50 11.33 -19.36
CA GLY A 122 -13.44 12.21 -18.86
C GLY A 122 -13.26 12.21 -17.33
N ALA A 123 -14.13 11.54 -16.57
CA ALA A 123 -13.93 11.39 -15.12
C ALA A 123 -12.88 10.32 -14.78
N GLU A 124 -12.16 10.54 -13.68
CA GLU A 124 -11.16 9.60 -13.19
C GLU A 124 -11.81 8.30 -12.68
N LEU A 125 -11.18 7.16 -12.99
CA LEU A 125 -11.51 5.88 -12.38
C LEU A 125 -10.69 5.67 -11.10
N GLN A 126 -11.39 5.44 -10.00
CA GLN A 126 -10.80 5.26 -8.67
C GLN A 126 -11.22 3.93 -8.06
N VAL A 127 -10.39 3.41 -7.16
CA VAL A 127 -10.62 2.17 -6.39
C VAL A 127 -10.52 2.46 -4.88
N CYS A 128 -11.06 1.58 -4.05
CA CYS A 128 -10.86 1.68 -2.61
C CYS A 128 -9.64 0.84 -2.21
N TYR A 129 -8.60 1.47 -1.65
CA TYR A 129 -7.42 0.77 -1.13
C TYR A 129 -7.72 0.01 0.17
N GLY A 130 -8.85 0.33 0.81
CA GLY A 130 -9.33 -0.30 2.04
C GLY A 130 -9.86 0.73 3.03
N ILE A 131 -10.35 0.23 4.17
CA ILE A 131 -10.86 1.05 5.27
C ILE A 131 -9.64 1.62 6.04
N HIS A 132 -9.11 2.73 5.55
CA HIS A 132 -7.88 3.34 6.05
C HIS A 132 -8.15 4.74 6.64
N TYR A 133 -7.72 4.93 7.89
CA TYR A 133 -7.69 6.25 8.52
C TYR A 133 -6.50 7.07 7.99
N ASN A 134 -6.58 8.41 8.08
CA ASN A 134 -5.58 9.32 7.49
C ASN A 134 -4.13 9.03 7.93
N GLY A 135 -3.93 8.63 9.19
CA GLY A 135 -2.60 8.26 9.66
C GLY A 135 -2.00 7.06 8.92
N ARG A 136 -2.81 6.08 8.52
CA ARG A 136 -2.37 4.96 7.68
C ARG A 136 -2.14 5.39 6.23
N LEU A 137 -3.07 6.15 5.65
CA LEU A 137 -2.92 6.69 4.28
C LEU A 137 -1.64 7.49 4.12
N TRP A 138 -1.30 8.29 5.14
CA TRP A 138 -0.10 9.11 5.13
C TRP A 138 1.17 8.27 5.21
N VAL A 139 1.25 7.33 6.16
CA VAL A 139 2.45 6.50 6.33
C VAL A 139 2.65 5.52 5.17
N GLU A 140 1.58 4.93 4.64
CA GLU A 140 1.65 3.88 3.62
C GLU A 140 1.69 4.43 2.19
N TYR A 141 0.92 5.49 1.90
CA TYR A 141 0.72 6.02 0.54
C TYR A 141 1.15 7.48 0.35
N GLY A 142 1.40 8.23 1.43
CA GLY A 142 1.90 9.61 1.35
C GLY A 142 0.83 10.67 1.11
N PHE A 143 -0.44 10.39 1.42
CA PHE A 143 -1.54 11.37 1.33
C PHE A 143 -2.56 11.21 2.46
N GLN A 144 -3.48 12.16 2.58
CA GLN A 144 -4.60 12.14 3.52
C GLN A 144 -5.87 12.61 2.79
N LEU A 145 -7.05 12.24 3.31
CA LEU A 145 -8.33 12.74 2.81
C LEU A 145 -8.84 13.85 3.73
N GLU A 146 -9.40 14.91 3.16
CA GLU A 146 -10.01 16.01 3.93
C GLU A 146 -11.22 15.49 4.75
N GLU A 147 -12.13 14.78 4.09
CA GLU A 147 -13.29 14.13 4.70
C GLU A 147 -13.13 12.61 4.63
N ASN A 148 -12.43 12.02 5.61
CA ASN A 148 -12.23 10.57 5.64
C ASN A 148 -13.35 9.87 6.43
N PRO A 149 -14.26 9.11 5.78
CA PRO A 149 -15.34 8.39 6.48
C PRO A 149 -14.82 7.25 7.37
N PHE A 150 -13.56 6.85 7.22
CA PHE A 150 -12.90 5.81 8.00
C PHE A 150 -11.97 6.36 9.08
N ALA A 151 -12.05 7.66 9.38
CA ALA A 151 -11.32 8.28 10.47
C ALA A 151 -11.62 7.56 11.80
N LYS A 152 -10.55 7.14 12.50
CA LYS A 152 -10.64 6.52 13.82
C LYS A 152 -9.39 6.81 14.65
N VAL A 153 -9.56 6.87 15.96
CA VAL A 153 -8.47 7.01 16.93
C VAL A 153 -8.53 5.83 17.89
N LEU A 154 -7.39 5.17 18.12
CA LEU A 154 -7.29 4.13 19.14
C LEU A 154 -7.09 4.81 20.50
N LEU A 155 -7.98 4.51 21.44
CA LEU A 155 -7.84 4.94 22.83
C LEU A 155 -6.99 3.90 23.59
N PRO A 156 -6.07 4.33 24.48
CA PRO A 156 -5.39 3.41 25.38
C PRO A 156 -6.44 2.70 26.25
N THR A 157 -6.40 1.37 26.28
CA THR A 157 -7.08 0.62 27.34
C THR A 157 -6.18 0.67 28.57
N GLY A 158 -6.72 1.16 29.70
CA GLY A 158 -6.03 1.21 30.99
C GLY A 158 -5.74 -0.16 31.57
#